data_AF-A0A7S1YS66-F1
#
_entry.id   AF-A0A7S1YS66-F1
#
_cell.length_a   1.000
_cell.length_b   1.000
_cell.length_c   1.000
_cell.angle_alpha   90.00
_cell.angle_beta   90.00
_cell.angle_gamma   90.00
#
_symmetry.space_group_name_H-M   'P 1'
#
loop_
_entity.id
_entity.type
_entity.pdbx_description
1 polymer ?
#
loop_
_entity_poly.entity_id
_entity_poly.type
_entity_poly.pdbx_seq_one_letter_code
_entity_poly.pdbx_strand_id
1 'polypeptide(L)'
;LQALVLDEVDVLLLDETFGPQLRTVGAATAGVGGVLDAVQFVFVTATLPDEVVNTVQNEFPSGDGEPIQQIRGPGLHRVAPTVREHLVDVSVPSMSNRNTDMCFDIKIKELGKALRSNRCKRTLVFCNTVESCRKVENVLRRQDRRRKRMSVGCYHNAMTDEARNLSLDVFAVAPKNKKKGKGQFEKRAVGGGRSRMPVEEEDDNEEEEEDNIDRVLVCTDRAARGVDFNSHPIDHVILFDFPRDPAEYVRRVGRTARAGREGTCTVFAYGWQLPIARSVMGKKLTSFSVAMDDDGGDMVLEGVDDYEYKGGGAVRSKMYKERKDSGGGRNRKGQGKRKGRSGDDMIRGNIEGGTAWDGKR
;
A
#
# COMPACT_ATOMS: atom_id res chain seq x y z
N LEU A 1 -31.70 2.86 -15.85
CA LEU A 1 -30.68 2.71 -14.79
C LEU A 1 -31.40 2.91 -13.47
N GLN A 2 -31.31 2.00 -12.50
CA GLN A 2 -32.05 2.10 -11.23
C GLN A 2 -31.15 2.55 -10.07
N ALA A 3 -29.87 2.15 -10.09
CA ALA A 3 -28.90 2.57 -9.11
C ALA A 3 -27.51 2.73 -9.75
N LEU A 4 -26.70 3.62 -9.18
CA LEU A 4 -25.29 3.80 -9.48
C LEU A 4 -24.49 3.64 -8.18
N VAL A 5 -23.54 2.70 -8.18
CA VAL A 5 -22.63 2.47 -7.05
C VAL A 5 -21.27 3.05 -7.38
N LEU A 6 -20.78 3.92 -6.53
CA LEU A 6 -19.49 4.60 -6.63
C LEU A 6 -18.59 4.10 -5.52
N ASP A 7 -17.73 3.13 -5.84
CA ASP A 7 -16.76 2.56 -4.89
C ASP A 7 -15.48 3.41 -4.81
N GLU A 8 -14.83 3.40 -3.65
CA GLU A 8 -13.69 4.27 -3.30
C GLU A 8 -13.93 5.76 -3.63
N VAL A 9 -15.11 6.29 -3.27
CA VAL A 9 -15.54 7.66 -3.64
C VAL A 9 -14.57 8.76 -3.20
N ASP A 10 -13.89 8.58 -2.07
CA ASP A 10 -12.88 9.50 -1.56
C ASP A 10 -11.66 9.60 -2.49
N VAL A 11 -11.33 8.52 -3.19
CA VAL A 11 -10.31 8.52 -4.23
C VAL A 11 -10.85 9.11 -5.53
N LEU A 12 -12.05 8.70 -5.94
CA LEU A 12 -12.65 9.13 -7.20
C LEU A 12 -12.87 10.65 -7.26
N LEU A 13 -13.30 11.26 -6.16
CA LEU A 13 -13.57 12.70 -6.09
C LEU A 13 -12.29 13.56 -6.11
N LEU A 14 -11.20 13.03 -5.53
CA LEU A 14 -9.90 13.70 -5.43
C LEU A 14 -9.01 13.46 -6.66
N ASP A 15 -9.32 12.45 -7.48
CA ASP A 15 -8.54 12.16 -8.68
C ASP A 15 -8.75 13.24 -9.76
N GLU A 16 -7.65 13.73 -10.32
CA GLU A 16 -7.66 14.81 -11.32
C GLU A 16 -8.37 14.43 -12.63
N THR A 17 -8.48 13.13 -12.92
CA THR A 17 -9.16 12.61 -14.11
C THR A 17 -10.62 12.31 -13.81
N PHE A 18 -10.90 11.52 -12.76
CA PHE A 18 -12.26 11.06 -12.44
C PHE A 18 -13.12 12.11 -11.75
N GLY A 19 -12.54 12.96 -10.90
CA GLY A 19 -13.26 13.96 -10.15
C GLY A 19 -14.14 14.84 -11.06
N PRO A 20 -13.59 15.51 -12.09
CA PRO A 20 -14.38 16.35 -13.01
C PRO A 20 -15.55 15.60 -13.69
N GLN A 21 -15.35 14.33 -14.04
CA GLN A 21 -16.39 13.52 -14.69
C GLN A 21 -17.50 13.19 -13.69
N LEU A 22 -17.14 12.88 -12.44
CA LEU A 22 -18.10 12.59 -11.39
C LEU A 22 -18.95 13.80 -11.03
N ARG A 23 -18.36 15.01 -11.00
CA ARG A 23 -19.12 16.28 -10.86
C ARG A 23 -20.10 16.50 -12.00
N THR A 24 -19.73 16.11 -13.23
CA THR A 24 -20.62 16.21 -14.39
C THR A 24 -21.84 15.31 -14.22
N VAL A 25 -21.65 14.10 -13.67
CA VAL A 25 -22.75 13.20 -13.31
C VAL A 25 -23.61 13.81 -12.20
N GLY A 26 -23.00 14.36 -11.16
CA GLY A 26 -23.71 15.04 -10.07
C GLY A 26 -24.54 16.24 -10.54
N ALA A 27 -23.98 17.08 -11.40
CA ALA A 27 -24.72 18.18 -12.02
C ALA A 27 -25.94 17.71 -12.83
N ALA A 28 -25.86 16.53 -13.46
CA ALA A 28 -27.00 15.92 -14.16
C ALA A 28 -28.09 15.36 -13.22
N THR A 29 -27.80 15.26 -11.92
CA THR A 29 -28.77 14.95 -10.85
C THR A 29 -29.40 16.21 -10.23
N ALA A 30 -28.78 17.38 -10.42
CA ALA A 30 -29.25 18.62 -9.82
C ALA A 30 -30.30 19.32 -10.70
N GLY A 31 -31.59 19.06 -10.43
CA GLY A 31 -32.71 19.81 -11.00
C GLY A 31 -34.01 19.01 -11.07
N VAL A 32 -35.15 19.67 -10.83
CA VAL A 32 -36.48 19.03 -10.92
C VAL A 32 -36.76 18.57 -12.36
N GLY A 33 -36.91 17.26 -12.57
CA GLY A 33 -37.08 16.67 -13.91
C GLY A 33 -35.76 16.25 -14.55
N GLY A 34 -34.70 16.09 -13.76
CA GLY A 34 -33.41 15.57 -14.20
C GLY A 34 -33.53 14.16 -14.76
N VAL A 35 -32.73 13.85 -15.78
CA VAL A 35 -32.70 12.53 -16.45
C VAL A 35 -32.37 11.39 -15.47
N LEU A 36 -31.80 11.72 -14.31
CA LEU A 36 -31.34 10.79 -13.28
C LEU A 36 -32.14 10.84 -11.96
N ASP A 37 -33.28 11.55 -11.90
CA ASP A 37 -34.10 11.67 -10.67
C ASP A 37 -34.59 10.30 -10.13
N ALA A 38 -34.71 9.32 -11.03
CA ALA A 38 -35.10 7.94 -10.67
C ALA A 38 -33.92 7.03 -10.30
N VAL A 39 -32.68 7.54 -10.27
CA VAL A 39 -31.47 6.74 -10.01
C VAL A 39 -31.05 6.89 -8.55
N GLN A 40 -30.93 5.77 -7.85
CA GLN A 40 -30.35 5.74 -6.51
C GLN A 40 -28.80 5.79 -6.57
N PHE A 41 -28.18 6.74 -5.90
CA PHE A 41 -26.72 6.81 -5.78
C PHE A 41 -26.26 6.19 -4.47
N VAL A 42 -25.27 5.29 -4.54
CA VAL A 42 -24.66 4.64 -3.37
C VAL A 42 -23.17 4.91 -3.41
N PHE A 43 -22.66 5.64 -2.41
CA PHE A 43 -21.25 5.96 -2.29
C PHE A 43 -20.59 5.03 -1.27
N VAL A 44 -19.55 4.32 -1.69
CA VAL A 44 -18.82 3.36 -0.88
C VAL A 44 -17.39 3.84 -0.71
N THR A 45 -16.89 3.80 0.53
CA THR A 45 -15.49 4.04 0.84
C THR A 45 -15.11 3.41 2.17
N ALA A 46 -13.85 2.99 2.29
CA ALA A 46 -13.26 2.54 3.54
C ALA A 46 -13.10 3.69 4.56
N THR A 47 -13.10 4.94 4.09
CA THR A 47 -12.90 6.13 4.91
C THR A 47 -13.85 7.25 4.50
N LEU A 48 -14.65 7.74 5.45
CA LEU A 48 -15.49 8.95 5.32
C LEU A 48 -14.92 10.14 6.14
N PRO A 49 -13.85 10.83 5.69
CA PRO A 49 -13.53 12.16 6.19
C PRO A 49 -14.71 13.13 5.94
N ASP A 50 -14.92 14.10 6.83
CA ASP A 50 -16.00 15.08 6.69
C ASP A 50 -15.91 15.87 5.38
N GLU A 51 -14.70 16.13 4.90
CA GLU A 51 -14.47 16.77 3.60
C GLU A 51 -15.06 15.97 2.44
N VAL A 52 -14.90 14.64 2.45
CA VAL A 52 -15.47 13.75 1.42
C VAL A 52 -16.99 13.77 1.51
N VAL A 53 -17.54 13.64 2.72
CA VAL A 53 -19.00 13.70 2.94
C VAL A 53 -19.58 15.02 2.42
N ASN A 54 -18.97 16.14 2.79
CA ASN A 54 -19.39 17.47 2.36
C ASN A 54 -19.28 17.63 0.84
N THR A 55 -18.23 17.10 0.23
CA THR A 55 -18.06 17.13 -1.23
C THR A 55 -19.15 16.31 -1.91
N VAL A 56 -19.42 15.07 -1.44
CA VAL A 56 -20.50 14.24 -2.00
C VAL A 56 -21.85 14.95 -1.87
N GLN A 57 -22.15 15.52 -0.70
CA GLN A 57 -23.39 16.26 -0.42
C GLN A 57 -23.58 17.46 -1.37
N ASN A 58 -22.51 18.18 -1.69
CA ASN A 58 -22.55 19.35 -2.57
C ASN A 58 -22.69 18.96 -4.05
N GLU A 59 -22.01 17.90 -4.48
CA GLU A 59 -21.98 17.46 -5.87
C GLU A 59 -23.21 16.61 -6.25
N PHE A 60 -23.81 15.93 -5.27
CA PHE A 60 -24.99 15.07 -5.42
C PHE A 60 -26.07 15.46 -4.40
N PRO A 61 -26.71 16.63 -4.57
CA PRO A 61 -27.79 17.06 -3.68
C PRO A 61 -28.99 16.13 -3.84
N SER A 62 -29.64 15.80 -2.74
CA SER A 62 -30.93 15.12 -2.74
C SER A 62 -32.02 16.08 -3.26
N GLY A 63 -32.97 15.55 -4.03
CA GLY A 63 -34.06 16.35 -4.61
C GLY A 63 -35.03 16.93 -3.57
N ASP A 64 -35.04 16.38 -2.36
CA ASP A 64 -35.86 16.80 -1.21
C ASP A 64 -35.11 17.68 -0.20
N GLY A 65 -33.80 17.93 -0.41
CA GLY A 65 -32.96 18.71 0.49
C GLY A 65 -32.53 17.96 1.76
N GLU A 66 -32.84 16.67 1.88
CA GLU A 66 -32.43 15.85 3.00
C GLU A 66 -30.93 15.49 2.93
N PRO A 67 -30.19 15.46 4.06
CA PRO A 67 -28.80 15.05 4.06
C PRO A 67 -28.62 13.61 3.56
N ILE A 68 -27.50 13.32 2.90
CA ILE A 68 -27.22 11.96 2.40
C ILE A 68 -27.21 11.01 3.59
N GLN A 69 -27.98 9.91 3.48
CA GLN A 69 -28.03 8.90 4.52
C GLN A 69 -26.65 8.23 4.68
N GLN A 70 -26.08 8.36 5.88
CA GLN A 70 -24.77 7.77 6.18
C GLN A 70 -24.93 6.48 6.97
N ILE A 71 -24.52 5.37 6.37
CA ILE A 71 -24.48 4.07 7.02
C ILE A 71 -23.02 3.79 7.39
N ARG A 72 -22.70 3.81 8.68
CA ARG A 72 -21.34 3.63 9.20
C ARG A 72 -21.26 2.36 10.04
N GLY A 73 -20.31 1.48 9.74
CA GLY A 73 -20.01 0.32 10.57
C GLY A 73 -19.21 0.68 11.83
N PRO A 74 -19.36 -0.06 12.94
CA PRO A 74 -18.48 0.11 14.10
C PRO A 74 -17.03 -0.18 13.70
N GLY A 75 -16.15 0.79 13.89
CA GLY A 75 -14.75 0.68 13.48
C GLY A 75 -14.43 1.18 12.06
N LEU A 76 -15.31 1.97 11.45
CA LEU A 76 -14.97 2.78 10.28
C LEU A 76 -13.65 3.53 10.54
N HIS A 77 -12.74 3.53 9.56
CA HIS A 77 -11.37 4.06 9.66
C HIS A 77 -10.41 3.32 10.59
N ARG A 78 -10.67 2.06 10.95
CA ARG A 78 -9.75 1.27 11.79
C ARG A 78 -9.23 0.05 11.06
N VAL A 79 -7.99 -0.28 11.34
CA VAL A 79 -7.40 -1.57 10.98
C VAL A 79 -8.09 -2.69 11.76
N ALA A 80 -8.27 -3.84 11.10
CA ALA A 80 -8.85 -5.03 11.71
C ALA A 80 -8.06 -5.42 12.97
N PRO A 81 -8.73 -5.78 14.08
CA PRO A 81 -8.06 -6.10 15.35
C PRO A 81 -7.14 -7.32 15.28
N THR A 82 -7.29 -8.16 14.26
CA THR A 82 -6.48 -9.35 14.02
C THR A 82 -5.18 -9.07 13.27
N VAL A 83 -4.89 -7.81 12.92
CA VAL A 83 -3.60 -7.42 12.32
C VAL A 83 -2.55 -7.22 13.40
N ARG A 84 -1.41 -7.90 13.28
CA ARG A 84 -0.20 -7.65 14.06
C ARG A 84 0.64 -6.59 13.37
N GLU A 85 0.80 -5.43 14.01
CA GLU A 85 1.47 -4.26 13.43
C GLU A 85 2.86 -4.07 14.02
N HIS A 86 3.88 -4.04 13.17
CA HIS A 86 5.28 -3.81 13.51
C HIS A 86 5.74 -2.49 12.88
N LEU A 87 6.24 -1.55 13.69
CA LEU A 87 6.77 -0.27 13.21
C LEU A 87 8.30 -0.30 13.32
N VAL A 88 8.97 0.09 12.25
CA VAL A 88 10.44 0.18 12.21
C VAL A 88 10.85 1.60 11.86
N ASP A 89 11.61 2.23 12.75
CA ASP A 89 12.30 3.49 12.46
C ASP A 89 13.51 3.21 11.56
N VAL A 90 13.48 3.71 10.34
CA VAL A 90 14.54 3.52 9.32
C VAL A 90 15.37 4.79 9.12
N SER A 91 15.44 5.64 10.13
CA SER A 91 16.25 6.86 10.10
C SER A 91 17.74 6.56 10.24
N VAL A 92 18.54 7.22 9.41
CA VAL A 92 20.00 7.21 9.56
C VAL A 92 20.39 8.19 10.68
N PRO A 93 21.20 7.78 11.68
CA PRO A 93 21.74 8.71 12.68
C PRO A 93 22.52 9.86 12.02
N SER A 94 22.44 11.04 12.64
CA SER A 94 22.87 12.31 12.04
C SER A 94 24.37 12.37 11.71
N MET A 95 24.74 11.99 10.49
CA MET A 95 25.90 12.56 9.78
C MET A 95 25.54 13.17 8.43
N SER A 96 24.38 12.86 7.85
CA SER A 96 23.80 13.59 6.72
C SER A 96 22.41 13.04 6.40
N ASN A 97 21.33 13.76 6.77
CA ASN A 97 19.96 13.46 6.32
C ASN A 97 19.74 13.71 4.81
N ARG A 98 20.78 13.52 3.97
CA ARG A 98 20.74 13.74 2.52
C ARG A 98 21.35 12.61 1.70
N ASN A 99 21.74 11.48 2.30
CA ASN A 99 22.10 10.32 1.50
C ASN A 99 20.87 9.41 1.32
N THR A 100 20.05 9.70 0.30
CA THR A 100 18.85 8.92 -0.05
C THR A 100 19.16 7.44 -0.27
N ASP A 101 20.40 7.13 -0.67
CA ASP A 101 20.83 5.77 -0.94
C ASP A 101 21.01 4.98 0.38
N MET A 102 21.58 5.60 1.42
CA MET A 102 21.70 4.97 2.75
C MET A 102 20.32 4.66 3.36
N CYS A 103 19.39 5.63 3.30
CA CYS A 103 18.02 5.40 3.78
C CYS A 103 17.33 4.25 3.02
N PHE A 104 17.57 4.15 1.71
CA PHE A 104 17.02 3.07 0.90
C PHE A 104 17.66 1.72 1.26
N ASP A 105 18.96 1.68 1.48
CA ASP A 105 19.71 0.47 1.84
C ASP A 105 19.27 -0.08 3.20
N ILE A 106 19.05 0.78 4.21
CA ILE A 106 18.45 0.38 5.50
C ILE A 106 17.09 -0.26 5.25
N LYS A 107 16.20 0.41 4.50
CA LYS A 107 14.86 -0.15 4.21
C LYS A 107 14.93 -1.49 3.49
N ILE A 108 15.89 -1.70 2.59
CA ILE A 108 16.11 -2.99 1.92
C ILE A 108 16.59 -4.05 2.92
N LYS A 109 17.50 -3.72 3.83
CA LYS A 109 17.97 -4.61 4.89
C LYS A 109 16.80 -5.05 5.77
N GLU A 110 15.98 -4.09 6.21
CA GLU A 110 14.78 -4.33 7.01
C GLU A 110 13.69 -5.09 6.25
N LEU A 111 13.49 -4.80 4.97
CA LEU A 111 12.60 -5.57 4.10
C LEU A 111 13.03 -7.03 4.04
N GLY A 112 14.33 -7.27 3.84
CA GLY A 112 14.89 -8.62 3.83
C GLY A 112 14.70 -9.34 5.16
N LYS A 113 14.85 -8.63 6.30
CA LYS A 113 14.58 -9.20 7.63
C LYS A 113 13.10 -9.55 7.79
N ALA A 114 12.19 -8.63 7.47
CA ALA A 114 10.75 -8.82 7.56
C ALA A 114 10.26 -10.01 6.71
N LEU A 115 10.80 -10.16 5.49
CA LEU A 115 10.50 -11.31 4.61
C LEU A 115 11.03 -12.64 5.16
N ARG A 116 12.13 -12.63 5.93
CA ARG A 116 12.71 -13.85 6.54
C ARG A 116 12.05 -14.22 7.86
N SER A 117 11.74 -13.24 8.71
CA SER A 117 11.12 -13.48 10.02
C SER A 117 9.66 -13.90 9.90
N ASN A 118 8.95 -13.36 8.91
CA ASN A 118 7.55 -13.66 8.64
C ASN A 118 7.40 -14.41 7.31
N ARG A 119 8.02 -15.59 7.21
CA ARG A 119 7.87 -16.50 6.07
C ARG A 119 6.39 -16.83 5.87
N CYS A 120 5.84 -16.34 4.76
CA CYS A 120 4.43 -16.50 4.44
C CYS A 120 4.23 -16.67 2.94
N LYS A 121 3.08 -17.19 2.54
CA LYS A 121 2.83 -17.56 1.14
C LYS A 121 2.72 -16.33 0.26
N ARG A 122 2.16 -15.23 0.79
CA ARG A 122 1.95 -13.99 0.03
C ARG A 122 2.25 -12.74 0.85
N THR A 123 3.20 -11.95 0.35
CA THR A 123 3.55 -10.63 0.86
C THR A 123 3.24 -9.55 -0.16
N LEU A 124 2.55 -8.49 0.26
CA LEU A 124 2.31 -7.30 -0.55
C LEU A 124 3.17 -6.14 -0.04
N VAL A 125 4.01 -5.57 -0.90
CA VAL A 125 4.92 -4.47 -0.55
C VAL A 125 4.45 -3.18 -1.22
N PHE A 126 4.06 -2.18 -0.43
CA PHE A 126 3.62 -0.88 -0.92
C PHE A 126 4.76 0.13 -0.98
N CYS A 127 4.91 0.78 -2.14
CA CYS A 127 5.76 1.94 -2.31
C CYS A 127 4.96 3.17 -2.79
N ASN A 128 5.44 4.36 -2.46
CA ASN A 128 4.79 5.62 -2.83
C ASN A 128 5.06 6.02 -4.29
N THR A 129 6.10 5.46 -4.91
CA THR A 129 6.54 5.81 -6.27
C THR A 129 6.83 4.57 -7.11
N VAL A 130 6.69 4.73 -8.44
CA VAL A 130 7.08 3.72 -9.43
C VAL A 130 8.58 3.42 -9.36
N GLU A 131 9.40 4.44 -9.12
CA GLU A 131 10.85 4.28 -9.00
C GLU A 131 11.22 3.41 -7.79
N SER A 132 10.62 3.65 -6.63
CA SER A 132 10.78 2.81 -5.43
C SER A 132 10.41 1.35 -5.74
N CYS A 133 9.28 1.10 -6.41
CA CYS A 133 8.85 -0.25 -6.78
C CYS A 133 9.92 -0.99 -7.60
N ARG A 134 10.39 -0.32 -8.67
CA ARG A 134 11.41 -0.88 -9.57
C ARG A 134 12.73 -1.14 -8.84
N LYS A 135 13.16 -0.23 -7.96
CA LYS A 135 14.38 -0.42 -7.17
C LYS A 135 14.25 -1.62 -6.23
N VAL A 136 13.15 -1.72 -5.50
CA VAL A 136 12.88 -2.84 -4.57
C VAL A 136 12.84 -4.18 -5.33
N GLU A 137 12.08 -4.28 -6.42
CA GLU A 137 12.00 -5.50 -7.24
C GLU A 137 13.40 -5.92 -7.73
N ASN A 138 14.17 -4.98 -8.29
CA ASN A 138 15.50 -5.26 -8.80
C ASN A 138 16.45 -5.78 -7.72
N VAL A 139 16.39 -5.21 -6.52
CA VAL A 139 17.23 -5.63 -5.41
C VAL A 139 16.83 -7.01 -4.91
N LEU A 140 15.53 -7.26 -4.68
CA LEU A 140 15.04 -8.57 -4.22
C LEU A 140 15.36 -9.68 -5.24
N ARG A 141 15.16 -9.42 -6.55
CA ARG A 141 15.53 -10.38 -7.61
C ARG A 141 17.03 -10.67 -7.66
N ARG A 142 17.88 -9.69 -7.33
CA ARG A 142 19.33 -9.90 -7.25
C ARG A 142 19.75 -10.69 -6.02
N GLN A 143 19.03 -10.55 -4.92
CA GLN A 143 19.27 -11.31 -3.69
C GLN A 143 18.88 -12.79 -3.84
N ASP A 144 17.85 -13.10 -4.66
CA ASP A 144 17.44 -14.46 -4.98
C ASP A 144 17.49 -14.74 -6.49
N ARG A 145 18.70 -14.72 -7.09
CA ARG A 145 18.88 -14.90 -8.54
C ARG A 145 18.34 -16.22 -9.09
N ARG A 146 18.30 -17.25 -8.25
CA ARG A 146 17.82 -18.59 -8.63
C ARG A 146 16.33 -18.79 -8.36
N ARG A 147 15.62 -17.78 -7.82
CA ARG A 147 14.20 -17.82 -7.43
C ARG A 147 13.86 -19.03 -6.56
N LYS A 148 14.79 -19.43 -5.69
CA LYS A 148 14.64 -20.62 -4.84
C LYS A 148 13.84 -20.34 -3.59
N ARG A 149 13.74 -19.07 -3.19
CA ARG A 149 13.13 -18.65 -1.93
C ARG A 149 11.90 -17.79 -2.16
N MET A 150 11.94 -16.92 -3.16
CA MET A 150 10.84 -16.00 -3.44
C MET A 150 10.64 -15.72 -4.93
N SER A 151 9.38 -15.54 -5.30
CA SER A 151 8.97 -15.00 -6.59
C SER A 151 8.58 -13.54 -6.41
N VAL A 152 9.22 -12.63 -7.15
CA VAL A 152 9.04 -11.19 -6.99
C VAL A 152 8.44 -10.59 -8.27
N GLY A 153 7.26 -10.01 -8.14
CA GLY A 153 6.56 -9.26 -9.19
C GLY A 153 6.42 -7.78 -8.86
N CYS A 154 6.13 -6.98 -9.88
CA CYS A 154 5.83 -5.55 -9.76
C CYS A 154 4.42 -5.27 -10.28
N TYR A 155 3.74 -4.28 -9.69
CA TYR A 155 2.42 -3.86 -10.13
C TYR A 155 2.27 -2.34 -9.98
N HIS A 156 2.46 -1.62 -11.08
CA HIS A 156 2.35 -0.16 -11.10
C HIS A 156 1.92 0.39 -12.47
N ASN A 157 1.36 1.59 -12.53
CA ASN A 157 0.76 2.16 -13.75
C ASN A 157 1.73 2.39 -14.92
N ALA A 158 3.05 2.39 -14.70
CA ALA A 158 4.04 2.47 -15.78
C ALA A 158 4.38 1.12 -16.43
N MET A 159 3.64 0.05 -16.12
CA MET A 159 3.74 -1.25 -16.79
C MET A 159 2.63 -1.39 -17.83
N THR A 160 2.85 -2.25 -18.82
CA THR A 160 1.77 -2.68 -19.72
C THR A 160 0.77 -3.55 -18.96
N ASP A 161 -0.47 -3.59 -19.44
CA ASP A 161 -1.53 -4.41 -18.85
C ASP A 161 -1.16 -5.89 -18.83
N GLU A 162 -0.54 -6.38 -19.92
CA GLU A 162 -0.03 -7.74 -20.01
C GLU A 162 0.99 -8.07 -18.90
N ALA A 163 1.96 -7.17 -18.66
CA ALA A 163 2.97 -7.38 -17.64
C ALA A 163 2.38 -7.30 -16.21
N ARG A 164 1.38 -6.44 -16.01
CA ARG A 164 0.62 -6.34 -14.76
C ARG A 164 -0.14 -7.63 -14.48
N ASN A 165 -0.88 -8.13 -15.47
CA ASN A 165 -1.66 -9.36 -15.35
C ASN A 165 -0.76 -10.58 -15.12
N LEU A 166 0.37 -10.68 -15.83
CA LEU A 166 1.36 -11.73 -15.58
C LEU A 166 1.87 -11.69 -14.14
N SER A 167 2.17 -10.50 -13.61
CA SER A 167 2.66 -10.34 -12.23
C SER A 167 1.59 -10.72 -11.21
N LEU A 168 0.32 -10.38 -11.47
CA LEU A 168 -0.81 -10.81 -10.64
C LEU A 168 -1.03 -12.31 -10.71
N ASP A 169 -0.95 -12.92 -11.89
CA ASP A 169 -1.14 -14.36 -12.07
C ASP A 169 -0.05 -15.11 -11.30
N VAL A 170 1.21 -14.75 -11.46
CA VAL A 170 2.33 -15.35 -10.71
C VAL A 170 2.14 -15.20 -9.19
N PHE A 171 1.61 -14.07 -8.74
CA PHE A 171 1.33 -13.83 -7.32
C PHE A 171 0.10 -14.60 -6.80
N ALA A 172 -0.93 -14.75 -7.64
CA ALA A 172 -2.19 -15.38 -7.30
C ALA A 172 -2.07 -16.92 -7.31
N VAL A 173 -1.48 -17.49 -8.37
CA VAL A 173 -1.43 -18.93 -8.66
C VAL A 173 -1.03 -19.71 -7.41
N ALA A 174 -2.02 -20.34 -6.78
CA ALA A 174 -1.82 -21.52 -5.94
C ALA A 174 -1.47 -22.70 -6.86
N PRO A 175 -0.74 -23.75 -6.39
CA PRO A 175 -0.44 -24.92 -7.21
C PRO A 175 -1.74 -25.42 -7.85
N LYS A 176 -1.79 -25.40 -9.18
CA LYS A 176 -2.92 -25.98 -9.91
C LYS A 176 -2.80 -27.47 -9.71
N ASN A 177 -3.66 -28.01 -8.85
CA ASN A 177 -3.86 -29.44 -8.68
C ASN A 177 -4.29 -30.01 -10.04
N LYS A 178 -3.32 -30.40 -10.88
CA LYS A 178 -3.60 -31.11 -12.13
C LYS A 178 -4.17 -32.45 -11.70
N LYS A 179 -5.50 -32.55 -11.64
CA LYS A 179 -6.17 -33.86 -11.63
C LYS A 179 -5.55 -34.65 -12.78
N LYS A 180 -4.75 -35.67 -12.44
CA LYS A 180 -4.26 -36.67 -13.40
C LYS A 180 -5.48 -37.21 -14.13
N GLY A 181 -5.80 -36.64 -15.29
CA GLY A 181 -6.74 -37.21 -16.23
C GLY A 181 -6.13 -38.53 -16.63
N LYS A 182 -6.64 -39.63 -16.09
CA LYS A 182 -6.38 -40.98 -16.60
C LYS A 182 -6.93 -41.03 -18.02
N GLY A 183 -6.13 -40.57 -18.98
CA GLY A 183 -6.30 -40.84 -20.39
C GLY A 183 -6.12 -42.34 -20.59
N GLN A 184 -7.24 -43.04 -20.63
CA GLN A 184 -7.35 -44.44 -20.96
C GLN A 184 -6.97 -44.59 -22.44
N PHE A 185 -5.69 -44.85 -22.74
CA PHE A 185 -5.27 -45.29 -24.06
C PHE A 185 -5.22 -46.81 -24.08
N GLU A 186 -6.15 -47.40 -24.84
CA GLU A 186 -6.19 -48.82 -25.17
C GLU A 186 -4.85 -49.27 -25.79
N LYS A 187 -4.23 -50.26 -25.16
CA LYS A 187 -3.11 -51.01 -25.75
C LYS A 187 -3.66 -51.93 -26.84
N ARG A 188 -3.47 -51.57 -28.11
CA ARG A 188 -3.42 -52.55 -29.21
C ARG A 188 -2.01 -53.13 -29.28
N ALA A 189 -1.90 -54.40 -28.92
CA ALA A 189 -0.68 -55.19 -29.09
C ALA A 189 -0.53 -55.61 -30.57
N VAL A 190 0.59 -55.24 -31.18
CA VAL A 190 1.16 -55.94 -32.36
C VAL A 190 2.67 -55.99 -32.17
N GLY A 191 3.26 -57.15 -32.44
CA GLY A 191 4.56 -57.58 -31.95
C GLY A 191 5.80 -56.97 -32.62
N GLY A 192 6.97 -57.46 -32.19
CA GLY A 192 8.26 -57.25 -32.87
C GLY A 192 9.30 -56.57 -31.99
N GLY A 193 10.30 -57.33 -31.55
CA GLY A 193 11.29 -56.89 -30.56
C GLY A 193 12.31 -55.85 -31.02
N ARG A 194 12.91 -55.18 -30.03
CA ARG A 194 14.34 -54.81 -29.91
C ARG A 194 14.53 -54.00 -28.63
N SER A 195 15.68 -54.20 -28.01
CA SER A 195 16.15 -53.67 -26.73
C SER A 195 15.70 -52.23 -26.45
N ARG A 196 15.06 -52.00 -25.29
CA ARG A 196 14.89 -50.66 -24.72
C ARG A 196 15.76 -50.56 -23.48
N MET A 197 16.59 -49.52 -23.44
CA MET A 197 17.32 -49.07 -22.25
C MET A 197 16.31 -48.73 -21.14
N PRO A 198 16.68 -48.80 -19.85
CA PRO A 198 15.84 -48.30 -18.79
C PRO A 198 15.61 -46.80 -19.04
N VAL A 199 14.35 -46.39 -19.12
CA VAL A 199 13.99 -44.99 -18.96
C VAL A 199 14.17 -44.73 -17.47
N GLU A 200 15.16 -43.92 -17.13
CA GLU A 200 15.27 -43.36 -15.78
C GLU A 200 13.97 -42.61 -15.50
N GLU A 201 13.27 -43.02 -14.46
CA GLU A 201 12.09 -42.32 -13.94
C GLU A 201 12.59 -40.96 -13.44
N GLU A 202 12.43 -39.92 -14.26
CA GLU A 202 12.70 -38.54 -13.84
C GLU A 202 11.71 -38.18 -12.72
N ASP A 203 12.29 -38.09 -11.53
CA ASP A 203 11.78 -37.68 -10.22
C ASP A 203 10.52 -36.78 -10.26
N ASP A 204 9.45 -37.25 -9.60
CA ASP A 204 8.23 -36.50 -9.23
C ASP A 204 8.50 -35.39 -8.17
N ASN A 205 9.74 -34.89 -8.00
CA ASN A 205 10.14 -33.97 -6.91
C ASN A 205 9.96 -32.47 -7.22
N GLU A 206 9.62 -32.07 -8.45
CA GLU A 206 9.48 -30.65 -8.80
C GLU A 206 8.21 -30.00 -8.20
N GLU A 207 7.16 -30.78 -7.92
CA GLU A 207 5.88 -30.26 -7.42
C GLU A 207 5.94 -29.82 -5.95
N GLU A 208 6.85 -30.37 -5.13
CA GLU A 208 7.01 -29.99 -3.72
C GLU A 208 7.87 -28.71 -3.54
N GLU A 209 8.73 -28.38 -4.50
CA GLU A 209 9.59 -27.18 -4.41
C GLU A 209 8.81 -25.88 -4.67
N GLU A 210 7.80 -25.89 -5.56
CA GLU A 210 7.01 -24.69 -5.91
C GLU A 210 6.16 -24.16 -4.75
N ASP A 211 5.72 -25.03 -3.83
CA ASP A 211 4.90 -24.67 -2.67
C ASP A 211 5.69 -23.98 -1.54
N ASN A 212 7.02 -24.00 -1.61
CA ASN A 212 7.91 -23.38 -0.64
C ASN A 212 8.48 -22.01 -1.10
N ILE A 213 7.96 -21.47 -2.20
CA ILE A 213 8.38 -20.17 -2.74
C ILE A 213 7.45 -19.08 -2.20
N ASP A 214 8.03 -18.13 -1.46
CA ASP A 214 7.29 -16.96 -0.97
C ASP A 214 6.94 -16.04 -2.15
N ARG A 215 5.67 -15.62 -2.28
CA ARG A 215 5.27 -14.72 -3.37
C ARG A 215 5.25 -13.29 -2.87
N VAL A 216 6.03 -12.42 -3.51
CA VAL A 216 6.14 -11.00 -3.15
C VAL A 216 5.68 -10.14 -4.32
N LEU A 217 4.68 -9.29 -4.09
CA LEU A 217 4.23 -8.31 -5.08
C LEU A 217 4.55 -6.90 -4.60
N VAL A 218 5.33 -6.15 -5.38
CA VAL A 218 5.68 -4.75 -5.08
C VAL A 218 4.77 -3.83 -5.89
N CYS A 219 4.05 -2.92 -5.23
CA CYS A 219 3.03 -2.12 -5.90
C CYS A 219 2.89 -0.68 -5.38
N THR A 220 2.23 0.16 -6.18
CA THR A 220 1.74 1.48 -5.76
C THR A 220 0.22 1.45 -5.51
N ASP A 221 -0.30 2.39 -4.71
CA ASP A 221 -1.75 2.45 -4.43
C ASP A 221 -2.58 2.61 -5.68
N ARG A 222 -2.18 3.53 -6.59
CA ARG A 222 -2.94 3.80 -7.81
C ARG A 222 -3.13 2.57 -8.67
N ALA A 223 -2.20 1.62 -8.58
CA ALA A 223 -2.28 0.39 -9.31
C ALA A 223 -3.07 -0.66 -8.51
N ALA A 224 -2.75 -0.90 -7.25
CA ALA A 224 -3.36 -1.97 -6.45
C ALA A 224 -4.86 -1.74 -6.10
N ARG A 225 -5.41 -0.55 -6.36
CA ARG A 225 -6.85 -0.27 -6.24
C ARG A 225 -7.66 -1.13 -7.22
N GLY A 226 -8.78 -1.66 -6.75
CA GLY A 226 -9.62 -2.58 -7.52
C GLY A 226 -9.05 -3.97 -7.77
N VAL A 227 -7.81 -4.27 -7.35
CA VAL A 227 -7.28 -5.64 -7.43
C VAL A 227 -7.89 -6.47 -6.30
N ASP A 228 -8.68 -7.48 -6.69
CA ASP A 228 -9.34 -8.37 -5.75
C ASP A 228 -8.43 -9.54 -5.35
N PHE A 229 -7.78 -9.38 -4.20
CA PHE A 229 -7.00 -10.44 -3.55
C PHE A 229 -7.85 -11.34 -2.64
N ASN A 230 -9.18 -11.24 -2.63
CA ASN A 230 -10.02 -12.07 -1.75
C ASN A 230 -9.93 -13.57 -2.06
N SER A 231 -9.74 -13.91 -3.34
CA SER A 231 -9.50 -15.28 -3.79
C SER A 231 -8.19 -15.86 -3.23
N HIS A 232 -7.23 -14.99 -2.91
CA HIS A 232 -5.87 -15.36 -2.53
C HIS A 232 -5.41 -14.47 -1.36
N PRO A 233 -5.64 -14.90 -0.10
CA PRO A 233 -5.36 -14.07 1.08
C PRO A 233 -3.89 -13.63 1.10
N ILE A 234 -3.69 -12.37 1.49
CA ILE A 234 -2.38 -11.79 1.75
C ILE A 234 -2.09 -11.97 3.23
N ASP A 235 -0.98 -12.62 3.54
CA ASP A 235 -0.57 -12.93 4.92
C ASP A 235 0.19 -11.76 5.55
N HIS A 236 0.96 -11.03 4.74
CA HIS A 236 1.81 -9.95 5.20
C HIS A 236 1.74 -8.74 4.27
N VAL A 237 1.47 -7.57 4.84
CA VAL A 237 1.56 -6.28 4.15
C VAL A 237 2.78 -5.52 4.66
N ILE A 238 3.65 -5.07 3.76
CA ILE A 238 4.81 -4.25 4.11
C ILE A 238 4.64 -2.87 3.49
N LEU A 239 4.63 -1.83 4.32
CA LEU A 239 4.64 -0.44 3.88
C LEU A 239 6.10 0.02 3.77
N PHE A 240 6.70 -0.19 2.60
CA PHE A 240 8.09 0.18 2.35
C PHE A 240 8.31 1.70 2.37
N ASP A 241 7.34 2.44 1.83
CA ASP A 241 7.25 3.88 2.01
C ASP A 241 6.01 4.18 2.89
N PHE A 242 6.20 4.98 3.93
CA PHE A 242 5.11 5.38 4.81
C PHE A 242 3.99 6.07 4.02
N PRO A 243 2.70 5.73 4.26
CA PRO A 243 1.58 6.32 3.53
C PRO A 243 1.50 7.84 3.68
N ARG A 244 0.90 8.51 2.69
CA ARG A 244 0.80 9.98 2.66
C ARG A 244 -0.26 10.53 3.61
N ASP A 245 -1.27 9.72 3.90
CA ASP A 245 -2.37 10.06 4.78
C ASP A 245 -2.92 8.82 5.52
N PRO A 246 -3.69 9.01 6.61
CA PRO A 246 -4.26 7.90 7.39
C PRO A 246 -5.21 7.00 6.61
N ALA A 247 -5.92 7.53 5.61
CA ALA A 247 -6.87 6.74 4.85
C ALA A 247 -6.17 5.76 3.91
N GLU A 248 -5.06 6.19 3.31
CA GLU A 248 -4.15 5.34 2.55
C GLU A 248 -3.57 4.23 3.43
N TYR A 249 -3.15 4.55 4.65
CA TYR A 249 -2.71 3.54 5.61
C TYR A 249 -3.78 2.45 5.84
N VAL A 250 -5.00 2.83 6.21
CA VAL A 250 -6.09 1.87 6.48
C VAL A 250 -6.39 1.02 5.25
N ARG A 251 -6.39 1.60 4.05
CA ARG A 251 -6.62 0.87 2.79
C ARG A 251 -5.51 -0.14 2.46
N ARG A 252 -4.26 0.22 2.71
CA ARG A 252 -3.11 -0.65 2.46
C ARG A 252 -3.08 -1.83 3.44
N VAL A 253 -3.25 -1.54 4.74
CA VAL A 253 -3.27 -2.59 5.76
C VAL A 253 -4.51 -3.49 5.62
N GLY A 254 -5.64 -2.93 5.20
CA GLY A 254 -6.87 -3.69 4.88
C GLY A 254 -6.76 -4.67 3.70
N ARG A 255 -5.56 -4.87 3.13
CA ARG A 255 -5.29 -5.95 2.16
C ARG A 255 -5.00 -7.29 2.83
N THR A 256 -4.57 -7.29 4.09
CA THR A 256 -4.43 -8.50 4.92
C THR A 256 -5.59 -8.62 5.93
N ALA A 257 -5.60 -9.69 6.73
CA ALA A 257 -6.57 -9.96 7.79
C ALA A 257 -8.05 -9.87 7.36
N ARG A 258 -8.33 -10.20 6.09
CA ARG A 258 -9.70 -10.24 5.55
C ARG A 258 -10.45 -11.49 6.01
N ALA A 259 -11.78 -11.37 6.08
CA ALA A 259 -12.68 -12.48 6.47
C ALA A 259 -12.32 -13.13 7.83
N GLY A 260 -11.89 -12.32 8.80
CA GLY A 260 -11.59 -12.78 10.17
C GLY A 260 -10.24 -13.49 10.36
N ARG A 261 -9.40 -13.52 9.32
CA ARG A 261 -8.05 -14.08 9.42
C ARG A 261 -7.09 -13.17 10.18
N GLU A 262 -6.03 -13.76 10.70
CA GLU A 262 -4.86 -13.00 11.15
C GLU A 262 -4.10 -12.44 9.95
N GLY A 263 -3.42 -11.33 10.17
CA GLY A 263 -2.53 -10.72 9.19
C GLY A 263 -1.38 -10.02 9.88
N THR A 264 -0.26 -9.89 9.18
CA THR A 264 0.88 -9.13 9.67
C THR A 264 1.03 -7.85 8.84
N CYS A 265 1.36 -6.74 9.50
CA CYS A 265 1.74 -5.50 8.85
C CYS A 265 3.09 -5.01 9.37
N THR A 266 4.03 -4.74 8.48
CA THR A 266 5.30 -4.09 8.83
C THR A 266 5.37 -2.72 8.17
N VAL A 267 5.67 -1.69 8.94
CA VAL A 267 5.66 -0.29 8.50
C VAL A 267 7.05 0.29 8.67
N PHE A 268 7.63 0.80 7.57
CA PHE A 268 8.88 1.56 7.63
C PHE A 268 8.56 3.05 7.67
N ALA A 269 9.07 3.72 8.70
CA ALA A 269 8.87 5.14 8.92
C ALA A 269 10.19 5.83 9.25
N TYR A 270 10.35 7.07 8.81
CA TYR A 270 11.40 7.91 9.32
C TYR A 270 11.00 8.50 10.68
N GLY A 271 11.98 8.97 11.46
CA GLY A 271 11.80 9.47 12.81
C GLY A 271 10.82 10.63 12.89
N TRP A 272 10.83 11.51 11.88
CA TRP A 272 9.88 12.61 11.76
C TRP A 272 8.45 12.16 11.43
N GLN A 273 8.26 10.93 10.93
CA GLN A 273 6.96 10.31 10.64
C GLN A 273 6.42 9.51 11.84
N LEU A 274 7.24 9.22 12.86
CA LEU A 274 6.79 8.47 14.02
C LEU A 274 5.58 9.10 14.75
N PRO A 275 5.46 10.43 14.90
CA PRO A 275 4.28 11.03 15.54
C PRO A 275 2.98 10.74 14.79
N ILE A 276 3.00 10.83 13.45
CA ILE A 276 1.82 10.50 12.64
C ILE A 276 1.58 8.99 12.59
N ALA A 277 2.63 8.17 12.49
CA ALA A 277 2.52 6.72 12.57
C ALA A 277 1.84 6.28 13.87
N ARG A 278 2.22 6.87 15.01
CA ARG A 278 1.59 6.62 16.31
C ARG A 278 0.11 7.00 16.32
N SER A 279 -0.26 8.13 15.73
CA SER A 279 -1.66 8.57 15.66
C SER A 279 -2.53 7.58 14.88
N VAL A 280 -2.01 7.05 13.78
CA VAL A 280 -2.76 6.18 12.87
C VAL A 280 -2.77 4.72 13.32
N MET A 281 -1.64 4.19 13.78
CA MET A 281 -1.51 2.81 14.28
C MET A 281 -2.11 2.66 15.69
N GLY A 282 -2.17 3.75 16.45
CA GLY A 282 -2.76 3.80 17.78
C GLY A 282 -2.05 2.89 18.79
N LYS A 283 -2.76 2.51 19.86
CA LYS A 283 -2.25 1.69 20.97
C LYS A 283 -2.08 0.20 20.63
N LYS A 284 -2.32 -0.20 19.38
CA LYS A 284 -2.30 -1.62 18.94
C LYS A 284 -0.96 -2.04 18.35
N LEU A 285 0.02 -1.14 18.35
CA LEU A 285 1.36 -1.46 17.90
C LEU A 285 1.91 -2.66 18.68
N THR A 286 2.20 -3.74 17.97
CA THR A 286 2.68 -4.98 18.59
C THR A 286 4.18 -4.94 18.86
N SER A 287 4.96 -4.24 18.03
CA SER A 287 6.37 -4.01 18.30
C SER A 287 6.88 -2.73 17.63
N PHE A 288 7.91 -2.16 18.23
CA PHE A 288 8.68 -1.05 17.69
C PHE A 288 10.17 -1.43 17.66
N SER A 289 10.84 -1.17 16.54
CA SER A 289 12.30 -1.34 16.43
C SER A 289 12.95 -0.14 15.75
N VAL A 290 14.21 0.11 16.08
CA VAL A 290 15.05 1.09 15.39
C VAL A 290 16.08 0.33 14.57
N ALA A 291 16.04 0.53 13.26
CA ALA A 291 16.97 -0.10 12.34
C ALA A 291 18.37 0.47 12.55
N MET A 292 19.35 -0.42 12.68
CA MET A 292 20.75 -0.03 12.83
C MET A 292 21.56 -0.35 11.58
N ASP A 293 22.50 0.53 11.27
CA ASP A 293 23.39 0.41 10.11
C ASP A 293 24.34 -0.79 10.25
N ASP A 294 24.76 -1.11 11.48
CA ASP A 294 25.66 -2.21 11.79
C ASP A 294 24.98 -3.59 11.85
N ASP A 295 25.77 -4.65 11.77
CA ASP A 295 25.29 -6.05 11.87
C ASP A 295 24.90 -6.44 13.31
N GLY A 296 24.89 -5.49 14.25
CA GLY A 296 24.67 -5.68 15.69
C GLY A 296 23.24 -6.05 16.11
N GLY A 297 22.32 -6.22 15.16
CA GLY A 297 20.91 -6.48 15.43
C GLY A 297 20.12 -5.21 15.72
N ASP A 298 18.81 -5.27 15.57
CA ASP A 298 17.94 -4.10 15.80
C ASP A 298 17.72 -3.88 17.28
N MET A 299 17.63 -2.61 17.67
CA MET A 299 17.20 -2.24 19.01
C MET A 299 15.68 -2.32 19.07
N VAL A 300 15.16 -3.34 19.74
CA VAL A 300 13.74 -3.49 20.04
C VAL A 300 13.41 -2.68 21.29
N LEU A 301 12.37 -1.85 21.21
CA LEU A 301 11.93 -1.01 22.33
C LEU A 301 10.53 -1.41 22.78
N GLU A 302 10.28 -1.32 24.08
CA GLU A 302 8.95 -1.53 24.68
C GLU A 302 8.05 -0.31 24.40
N GLY A 303 7.62 -0.19 23.14
CA GLY A 303 6.74 0.88 22.70
C GLY A 303 7.47 2.10 22.13
N VAL A 304 6.72 2.89 21.36
CA VAL A 304 7.21 4.12 20.71
C VAL A 304 7.25 5.30 21.70
N ASP A 305 6.53 5.20 22.80
CA ASP A 305 6.27 6.32 23.72
C ASP A 305 7.54 6.80 24.42
N ASP A 306 8.49 5.89 24.66
CA ASP A 306 9.78 6.19 25.29
C ASP A 306 10.86 6.63 24.28
N TYR A 307 10.57 6.56 22.98
CA TYR A 307 11.53 6.90 21.94
C TYR A 307 11.47 8.37 21.54
N GLU A 308 12.40 9.16 22.07
CA GLU A 308 12.63 10.53 21.63
C GLU A 308 13.58 10.53 20.41
N TYR A 309 13.05 10.86 19.24
CA TYR A 309 13.87 10.96 18.03
C TYR A 309 14.86 12.14 18.12
N LYS A 310 16.15 11.83 18.26
CA LYS A 310 17.24 12.82 18.41
C LYS A 310 17.88 13.30 17.10
N GLY A 311 17.33 12.91 15.94
CA GLY A 311 17.94 13.20 14.63
C GLY A 311 17.54 14.55 14.01
N GLY A 312 18.52 15.39 13.68
CA GLY A 312 18.49 16.38 12.57
C GLY A 312 17.41 17.49 12.51
N GLY A 313 16.46 17.55 13.45
CA GLY A 313 15.35 18.52 13.46
C GLY A 313 15.60 19.76 14.32
N ALA A 314 16.53 19.69 15.27
CA ALA A 314 16.83 20.79 16.19
C ALA A 314 17.38 22.05 15.48
N VAL A 315 17.93 21.90 14.28
CA VAL A 315 18.42 23.04 13.47
C VAL A 315 17.28 23.77 12.75
N ARG A 316 16.12 23.14 12.52
CA ARG A 316 14.97 23.78 11.83
C ARG A 316 13.93 24.39 12.78
N SER A 317 13.79 23.87 14.00
CA SER A 317 12.87 24.43 14.99
C SER A 317 13.29 25.84 15.45
N LYS A 318 14.60 26.12 15.54
CA LYS A 318 15.11 27.50 15.76
C LYS A 318 14.82 28.44 14.59
N MET A 319 14.91 27.96 13.34
CA MET A 319 14.64 28.76 12.15
C MET A 319 13.14 29.12 11.98
N TYR A 320 12.23 28.31 12.54
CA TYR A 320 10.78 28.57 12.54
C TYR A 320 10.36 29.58 13.61
N LYS A 321 11.09 29.67 14.73
CA LYS A 321 10.86 30.71 15.76
C LYS A 321 11.52 32.05 15.39
N GLU A 322 12.73 32.05 14.85
CA GLU A 322 13.45 33.29 14.52
C GLU A 322 12.83 34.06 13.33
N ARG A 323 12.10 33.39 12.42
CA ARG A 323 11.41 34.05 11.30
C ARG A 323 10.11 34.75 11.65
N LYS A 324 9.51 34.50 12.83
CA LYS A 324 8.32 35.24 13.28
C LYS A 324 8.68 36.56 13.98
N ASP A 325 9.90 36.65 14.52
CA ASP A 325 10.33 37.79 15.34
C ASP A 325 11.26 38.78 14.61
N SER A 326 11.61 38.55 13.34
CA SER A 326 12.49 39.47 12.59
C SER A 326 12.12 39.67 11.12
N GLY A 327 11.46 40.81 10.84
CA GLY A 327 11.31 41.43 9.51
C GLY A 327 9.87 41.46 9.00
N GLY A 328 9.12 42.58 9.03
CA GLY A 328 9.55 43.93 8.68
C GLY A 328 9.69 44.02 7.16
N GLY A 329 8.71 44.62 6.49
CA GLY A 329 8.42 44.40 5.07
C GLY A 329 9.50 44.75 4.04
N ARG A 330 9.33 44.21 2.83
CA ARG A 330 9.64 44.88 1.55
C ARG A 330 9.09 44.08 0.35
N ASN A 331 8.42 44.84 -0.50
CA ASN A 331 7.84 44.47 -1.79
C ASN A 331 8.96 44.16 -2.82
N ARG A 332 8.83 43.07 -3.61
CA ARG A 332 9.46 42.98 -4.95
C ARG A 332 8.86 41.86 -5.81
N LYS A 333 8.33 42.27 -6.97
CA LYS A 333 7.96 41.45 -8.13
C LYS A 333 9.17 40.67 -8.68
N GLY A 334 8.94 39.47 -9.22
CA GLY A 334 9.92 38.83 -10.13
C GLY A 334 9.74 37.32 -10.40
N GLN A 335 9.07 37.01 -11.52
CA GLN A 335 9.25 35.88 -12.45
C GLN A 335 9.33 34.42 -11.92
N GLY A 336 8.34 33.63 -12.32
CA GLY A 336 8.25 32.20 -12.10
C GLY A 336 9.13 31.36 -13.04
N LYS A 337 9.90 30.45 -12.43
CA LYS A 337 10.41 29.23 -13.05
C LYS A 337 9.73 28.04 -12.35
N ARG A 338 8.86 27.33 -13.06
CA ARG A 338 8.25 26.06 -12.60
C ARG A 338 9.34 24.98 -12.53
N LYS A 339 9.74 24.60 -11.31
CA LYS A 339 10.43 23.33 -11.02
C LYS A 339 9.39 22.37 -10.44
N GLY A 340 9.35 21.14 -10.96
CA GLY A 340 8.50 20.07 -10.46
C GLY A 340 8.77 19.81 -8.98
N ARG A 341 7.69 19.76 -8.18
CA ARG A 341 7.74 19.45 -6.75
C ARG A 341 8.03 17.96 -6.58
N SER A 342 9.04 17.64 -5.76
CA SER A 342 9.34 16.27 -5.33
C SER A 342 8.21 15.73 -4.44
N GLY A 343 8.09 14.39 -4.35
CA GLY A 343 7.07 13.74 -3.52
C GLY A 343 7.11 14.15 -2.04
N ASP A 344 8.29 14.51 -1.53
CA ASP A 344 8.49 15.00 -0.16
C ASP A 344 7.91 16.41 0.08
N ASP A 345 7.81 17.25 -0.96
CA ASP A 345 7.20 18.58 -0.86
C ASP A 345 5.67 18.52 -0.94
N MET A 346 5.08 17.46 -1.52
CA MET A 346 3.63 17.24 -1.48
C MET A 346 3.15 16.86 -0.09
N ILE A 347 3.93 16.06 0.65
CA ILE A 347 3.65 15.73 2.05
C ILE A 347 3.63 17.00 2.91
N ARG A 348 4.52 17.97 2.64
CA ARG A 348 4.53 19.28 3.31
C ARG A 348 3.31 20.13 2.99
N GLY A 349 2.84 20.12 1.75
CA GLY A 349 1.70 20.92 1.28
C GLY A 349 0.35 20.48 1.87
N ASN A 350 0.13 19.17 2.04
CA ASN A 350 -1.10 18.66 2.65
C ASN A 350 -1.19 18.95 4.16
N ILE A 351 -0.07 19.23 4.83
CA ILE A 351 -0.03 19.60 6.26
C ILE A 351 -0.38 21.09 6.47
N GLU A 352 -0.07 21.97 5.51
CA GLU A 352 -0.34 23.42 5.64
C GLU A 352 -1.82 23.79 5.40
N GLY A 353 -2.63 22.89 4.83
CA GLY A 353 -4.02 23.17 4.43
C GLY A 353 -5.13 22.36 5.12
N GLY A 354 -4.82 21.37 5.96
CA GLY A 354 -5.81 20.40 6.45
C GLY A 354 -5.89 20.34 7.98
N THR A 355 -7.03 20.80 8.50
CA THR A 355 -7.64 20.51 9.80
C THR A 355 -6.90 19.54 10.73
N ALA A 356 -6.54 20.04 11.92
CA ALA A 356 -6.15 19.23 13.05
C ALA A 356 -7.19 18.13 13.30
N TRP A 357 -6.77 16.87 13.19
CA TRP A 357 -7.58 15.72 13.56
C TRP A 357 -7.72 15.70 15.09
N ASP A 358 -8.82 16.22 15.63
CA ASP A 358 -9.17 16.07 17.05
C ASP A 358 -9.75 14.66 17.23
N GLY A 359 -8.87 13.71 17.53
CA GLY A 359 -9.21 12.33 17.89
C GLY A 359 -9.92 12.24 19.25
N LYS A 360 -11.03 12.95 19.42
CA LYS A 360 -11.92 12.78 20.57
C LYS A 360 -13.03 11.79 20.28
N ARG A 361 -13.32 11.05 21.34
CA ARG A 361 -14.10 9.81 21.45
C ARG A 361 -15.56 9.94 21.04
#